data_AF-A0AAX1G1A7-F1
#
_entry.id   AF-A0AAX1G1A7-F1
#
_cell.length_a   1.000
_cell.length_b   1.000
_cell.length_c   1.000
_cell.angle_alpha   90.00
_cell.angle_beta   90.00
_cell.angle_gamma   90.00
#
_symmetry.space_group_name_H-M   'P 1'
#
loop_
_entity.id
_entity.type
_entity.pdbx_description
1 polymer ?
#
loop_
_entity_poly.entity_id
_entity_poly.type
_entity_poly.pdbx_seq_one_letter_code
_entity_poly.pdbx_strand_id
1 'polypeptide(L)'
;MAVMHPRVAHNYLKDGYYPTDEATVRLIARKLIFKAGVQRLLDPCCGEGLALAQLAAESLCHEHSQLHTYGVELDVTRAQQADEQLDSVLRSNAFDTVIGAGSQSVLFLNPPYGDTVTDQVEKQARDMARLEVQFTQRQLPTLKRDGVLALVVPFPSLTPAFCRYLSMRLRKVQVFPAATDRFKQVVVLGRKADMRGNVHQGERSQTAQALMHVGQGESIPECFTTGSAFEVTPVDPAPFRFEMVRPDARQLEQAFEAHQGLWPSFTMQFAKARHREVPRPLRRLSPWHLSLSLAAGQIAGKVVSNDGKRTLLVKGGTQKVQRTVTNIDQHQTITTTVDQFKPLIRGLELTPGESFGQIVVIE
;
A
#
# COMPACT_ATOMS: atom_id res chain seq x y z
N MET A 1 -16.86 31.44 -13.98
CA MET A 1 -16.75 31.26 -12.52
C MET A 1 -17.52 30.00 -12.16
N ALA A 2 -16.83 28.89 -11.93
CA ALA A 2 -17.46 27.62 -11.59
C ALA A 2 -17.96 27.69 -10.13
N VAL A 3 -19.27 27.55 -9.94
CA VAL A 3 -19.88 27.47 -8.61
C VAL A 3 -19.51 26.10 -8.04
N MET A 4 -18.57 26.07 -7.09
CA MET A 4 -18.29 24.86 -6.30
C MET A 4 -19.59 24.38 -5.65
N HIS A 5 -19.96 23.11 -5.87
CA HIS A 5 -21.09 22.53 -5.16
C HIS A 5 -20.77 22.53 -3.65
N PRO A 6 -21.68 23.00 -2.77
CA PRO A 6 -21.48 23.05 -1.31
C PRO A 6 -21.02 21.73 -0.64
N ARG A 7 -21.16 20.61 -1.36
CA ARG A 7 -20.81 19.24 -0.95
C ARG A 7 -19.30 18.95 -1.03
N VAL A 8 -18.61 19.50 -2.03
CA VAL A 8 -17.15 19.31 -2.15
C VAL A 8 -16.44 20.03 -1.00
N ALA A 9 -16.94 21.21 -0.62
CA ALA A 9 -16.41 22.00 0.49
C ALA A 9 -16.58 21.32 1.87
N HIS A 10 -17.67 20.58 2.10
CA HIS A 10 -17.88 19.84 3.37
C HIS A 10 -17.05 18.55 3.47
N ASN A 11 -16.66 17.94 2.35
CA ASN A 11 -15.77 16.77 2.34
C ASN A 11 -14.36 17.12 2.81
N TYR A 12 -13.87 18.33 2.53
CA TYR A 12 -12.58 18.82 3.05
C TYR A 12 -12.59 19.10 4.55
N LEU A 13 -13.76 19.37 5.16
CA LEU A 13 -13.88 19.66 6.60
C LEU A 13 -13.84 18.41 7.50
N LYS A 14 -13.95 17.21 6.92
CA LYS A 14 -13.94 15.91 7.64
C LYS A 14 -12.98 14.89 7.01
N ASP A 15 -12.07 15.32 6.14
CA ASP A 15 -11.19 14.45 5.34
C ASP A 15 -11.93 13.29 4.63
N GLY A 16 -13.19 13.52 4.24
CA GLY A 16 -14.04 12.50 3.60
C GLY A 16 -14.55 11.38 4.51
N TYR A 17 -14.40 11.47 5.83
CA TYR A 17 -14.86 10.45 6.79
C TYR A 17 -16.37 10.52 7.06
N TYR A 18 -17.06 9.42 6.73
CA TYR A 18 -18.47 9.21 7.05
C TYR A 18 -18.67 7.79 7.59
N PRO A 19 -18.91 7.61 8.90
CA PRO A 19 -19.08 6.28 9.47
C PRO A 19 -20.31 5.59 8.84
N THR A 20 -20.18 4.30 8.55
CA THR A 20 -21.32 3.48 8.15
C THR A 20 -22.24 3.33 9.36
N ASP A 21 -23.55 3.51 9.16
CA ASP A 21 -24.50 3.38 10.26
C ASP A 21 -24.64 1.93 10.72
N GLU A 22 -24.87 1.73 12.02
CA GLU A 22 -24.93 0.40 12.65
C GLU A 22 -26.01 -0.49 12.04
N ALA A 23 -27.13 0.08 11.57
CA ALA A 23 -28.20 -0.69 10.97
C ALA A 23 -27.78 -1.25 9.61
N THR A 24 -27.05 -0.48 8.80
CA THR A 24 -26.43 -0.95 7.56
C THR A 24 -25.41 -2.06 7.83
N VAL A 25 -24.53 -1.89 8.82
CA VAL A 25 -23.54 -2.92 9.19
C VAL A 25 -24.23 -4.22 9.62
N ARG A 26 -25.30 -4.12 10.43
CA ARG A 26 -26.12 -5.26 10.86
C ARG A 26 -26.79 -6.00 9.70
N LEU A 27 -27.28 -5.26 8.70
CA LEU A 27 -27.84 -5.88 7.48
C LEU A 27 -26.78 -6.66 6.72
N ILE A 28 -25.54 -6.14 6.64
CA ILE A 28 -24.40 -6.84 6.03
C ILE A 28 -24.04 -8.08 6.85
N ALA A 29 -23.92 -7.97 8.17
CA ALA A 29 -23.54 -9.06 9.07
C ALA A 29 -24.49 -10.26 8.96
N ARG A 30 -25.81 -10.01 8.91
CA ARG A 30 -26.84 -11.04 8.74
C ARG A 30 -26.76 -11.78 7.40
N LYS A 31 -26.09 -11.19 6.41
CA LYS A 31 -25.85 -11.79 5.09
C LYS A 31 -24.55 -12.60 5.06
N LEU A 32 -23.74 -12.65 6.12
CA LEU A 32 -22.49 -13.41 6.17
C LEU A 32 -22.62 -14.60 7.13
N ILE A 33 -22.15 -15.77 6.67
CA ILE A 33 -22.04 -16.99 7.48
C ILE A 33 -20.62 -17.53 7.38
N PHE A 34 -19.84 -17.39 8.45
CA PHE A 34 -18.46 -17.84 8.49
C PHE A 34 -18.35 -19.35 8.78
N LYS A 35 -17.64 -20.06 7.90
CA LYS A 35 -17.30 -21.48 8.09
C LYS A 35 -16.10 -21.63 9.04
N ALA A 36 -15.94 -22.81 9.61
CA ALA A 36 -14.83 -23.15 10.50
C ALA A 36 -13.45 -22.85 9.87
N GLY A 37 -12.52 -22.39 10.70
CA GLY A 37 -11.17 -21.98 10.30
C GLY A 37 -10.90 -20.49 10.49
N VAL A 38 -9.75 -20.05 10.00
CA VAL A 38 -9.28 -18.66 10.15
C VAL A 38 -9.92 -17.76 9.09
N GLN A 39 -10.47 -16.63 9.53
CA GLN A 39 -11.13 -15.62 8.73
C GLN A 39 -10.38 -14.30 8.93
N ARG A 40 -10.22 -13.53 7.85
CA ARG A 40 -9.55 -12.22 7.89
C ARG A 40 -10.46 -11.20 7.22
N LEU A 41 -10.88 -10.22 8.00
CA LEU A 41 -11.74 -9.13 7.57
C LEU A 41 -10.88 -7.88 7.46
N LEU A 42 -10.93 -7.21 6.31
CA LEU A 42 -10.16 -5.99 6.06
C LEU A 42 -11.08 -4.81 5.79
N ASP A 43 -10.81 -3.69 6.44
CA ASP A 43 -11.29 -2.35 6.06
C ASP A 43 -10.08 -1.42 5.84
N PRO A 44 -9.72 -1.10 4.58
CA PRO A 44 -8.58 -0.26 4.24
C PRO A 44 -8.88 1.25 4.37
N CYS A 45 -10.01 1.63 4.95
CA CYS A 45 -10.42 2.99 5.27
C CYS A 45 -11.28 2.97 6.54
N CYS A 46 -10.76 2.37 7.61
CA CYS A 46 -11.56 1.87 8.72
C CYS A 46 -12.13 2.95 9.64
N GLY A 47 -11.66 4.21 9.55
CA GLY A 47 -12.07 5.25 10.49
C GLY A 47 -11.72 4.85 11.92
N GLU A 48 -12.73 4.87 12.79
CA GLU A 48 -12.62 4.43 14.19
C GLU A 48 -12.70 2.91 14.37
N GLY A 49 -12.77 2.13 13.29
CA GLY A 49 -12.83 0.66 13.33
C GLY A 49 -14.19 0.07 13.71
N LEU A 50 -15.13 0.88 14.21
CA LEU A 50 -16.44 0.44 14.73
C LEU A 50 -17.24 -0.43 13.73
N ALA A 51 -17.28 -0.06 12.46
CA ALA A 51 -18.05 -0.79 11.45
C ALA A 51 -17.51 -2.22 11.23
N LEU A 52 -16.19 -2.38 11.17
CA LEU A 52 -15.56 -3.69 10.98
C LEU A 52 -15.66 -4.54 12.25
N ALA A 53 -15.50 -3.92 13.44
CA ALA A 53 -15.67 -4.58 14.73
C ALA A 53 -17.11 -5.10 14.91
N GLN A 54 -18.11 -4.25 14.64
CA GLN A 54 -19.52 -4.64 14.69
C GLN A 54 -19.83 -5.74 13.65
N LEU A 55 -19.29 -5.62 12.43
CA LEU A 55 -19.45 -6.66 11.41
C LEU A 55 -18.92 -8.01 11.91
N ALA A 56 -17.74 -8.03 12.51
CA ALA A 56 -17.15 -9.24 13.08
C ALA A 56 -18.01 -9.82 14.22
N ALA A 57 -18.51 -8.96 15.12
CA ALA A 57 -19.28 -9.37 16.29
C ALA A 57 -20.71 -9.86 15.95
N GLU A 58 -21.38 -9.25 14.98
CA GLU A 58 -22.79 -9.56 14.65
C GLU A 58 -22.94 -10.62 13.55
N SER A 59 -21.85 -11.04 12.89
CA SER A 59 -21.92 -12.04 11.82
C SER A 59 -22.14 -13.46 12.35
N LEU A 60 -22.86 -14.27 11.57
CA LEU A 60 -23.11 -15.66 11.94
C LEU A 60 -21.84 -16.49 11.76
N CYS A 61 -21.42 -17.21 12.79
CA CYS A 61 -20.15 -17.94 12.80
C CYS A 61 -20.35 -19.41 13.20
N HIS A 62 -19.61 -20.31 12.56
CA HIS A 62 -19.40 -21.66 13.09
C HIS A 62 -18.61 -21.60 14.39
N GLU A 63 -18.84 -22.55 15.30
CA GLU A 63 -18.17 -22.66 16.62
C GLU A 63 -16.63 -22.70 16.56
N HIS A 64 -16.04 -23.03 15.41
CA HIS A 64 -14.59 -23.16 15.21
C HIS A 64 -14.04 -22.09 14.25
N SER A 65 -14.76 -20.97 14.11
CA SER A 65 -14.32 -19.83 13.31
C SER A 65 -13.47 -18.90 14.16
N GLN A 66 -12.31 -18.48 13.64
CA GLN A 66 -11.45 -17.47 14.26
C GLN A 66 -11.42 -16.25 13.35
N LEU A 67 -11.96 -15.13 13.81
CA LEU A 67 -12.02 -13.89 13.03
C LEU A 67 -10.87 -12.98 13.44
N HIS A 68 -10.13 -12.47 12.46
CA HIS A 68 -9.15 -11.41 12.64
C HIS A 68 -9.53 -10.21 11.81
N THR A 69 -9.39 -9.03 12.40
CA THR A 69 -9.80 -7.75 11.84
C THR A 69 -8.58 -6.87 11.57
N TYR A 70 -8.51 -6.34 10.35
CA TYR A 70 -7.40 -5.52 9.87
C TYR A 70 -7.95 -4.18 9.39
N GLY A 71 -7.35 -3.10 9.88
CA GLY A 71 -7.74 -1.72 9.56
C GLY A 71 -6.60 -0.92 8.94
N VAL A 72 -6.92 -0.02 8.02
CA VAL A 72 -6.00 1.06 7.62
C VAL A 72 -6.72 2.39 7.78
N GLU A 73 -6.11 3.32 8.50
CA GLU A 73 -6.62 4.68 8.71
C GLU A 73 -5.48 5.70 8.59
N LEU A 74 -5.78 6.83 7.95
CA LEU A 74 -4.81 7.89 7.72
C LEU A 74 -4.72 8.85 8.92
N ASP A 75 -5.86 9.20 9.51
CA ASP A 75 -5.93 10.12 10.64
C ASP A 75 -5.37 9.49 11.93
N VAL A 76 -4.61 10.28 12.69
CA VAL A 76 -3.92 9.80 13.89
C VAL A 76 -4.91 9.44 14.99
N THR A 77 -5.91 10.28 15.23
CA THR A 77 -6.88 10.08 16.32
C THR A 77 -7.77 8.87 16.03
N ARG A 78 -8.31 8.79 14.81
CA ARG A 78 -9.14 7.66 14.40
C ARG A 78 -8.37 6.35 14.33
N ALA A 79 -7.11 6.36 13.87
CA ALA A 79 -6.29 5.16 13.88
C ALA A 79 -6.02 4.65 15.31
N GLN A 80 -5.81 5.55 16.28
CA GLN A 80 -5.68 5.17 17.69
C GLN A 80 -6.97 4.54 18.23
N GLN A 81 -8.12 5.14 17.93
CA GLN A 81 -9.42 4.57 18.32
C GLN A 81 -9.65 3.21 17.66
N ALA A 82 -9.30 3.05 16.39
CA ALA A 82 -9.43 1.79 15.67
C ALA A 82 -8.53 0.69 16.25
N ASP A 83 -7.34 1.03 16.76
CA ASP A 83 -6.41 0.08 17.39
C ASP A 83 -6.97 -0.51 18.69
N GLU A 84 -7.92 0.18 19.34
CA GLU A 84 -8.67 -0.34 20.49
C GLU A 84 -9.82 -1.28 20.08
N GLN A 85 -10.27 -1.23 18.81
CA GLN A 85 -11.43 -1.97 18.31
C GLN A 85 -11.07 -3.18 17.44
N LEU A 86 -9.92 -3.13 16.76
CA LEU A 86 -9.49 -4.11 15.76
C LEU A 86 -8.21 -4.82 16.18
N ASP A 87 -7.95 -6.02 15.62
CA ASP A 87 -6.77 -6.81 16.00
C ASP A 87 -5.46 -6.22 15.47
N SER A 88 -5.50 -5.48 14.35
CA SER A 88 -4.32 -4.88 13.73
C SER A 88 -4.66 -3.68 12.88
N VAL A 89 -4.10 -2.52 13.20
CA VAL A 89 -4.31 -1.27 12.46
C VAL A 89 -3.01 -0.70 11.91
N LEU A 90 -3.02 -0.28 10.64
CA LEU A 90 -1.95 0.55 10.08
C LEU A 90 -2.39 2.00 10.02
N ARG A 91 -1.65 2.88 10.71
CA ARG A 91 -1.79 4.33 10.57
C ARG A 91 -1.11 4.83 9.29
N SER A 92 -1.73 4.65 8.12
CA SER A 92 -1.12 4.93 6.81
C SER A 92 -2.15 5.40 5.79
N ASN A 93 -1.68 6.02 4.71
CA ASN A 93 -2.46 6.06 3.48
C ASN A 93 -2.60 4.63 2.94
N ALA A 94 -3.83 4.19 2.67
CA ALA A 94 -4.13 2.87 2.11
C ALA A 94 -3.38 2.57 0.80
N PHE A 95 -3.09 3.59 -0.02
CA PHE A 95 -2.32 3.45 -1.25
C PHE A 95 -0.82 3.23 -1.01
N ASP A 96 -0.30 3.63 0.16
CA ASP A 96 1.08 3.45 0.63
C ASP A 96 1.23 2.25 1.59
N THR A 97 0.29 1.31 1.53
CA THR A 97 0.37 0.02 2.24
C THR A 97 0.63 -1.13 1.27
N VAL A 98 1.22 -2.21 1.79
CA VAL A 98 1.29 -3.51 1.12
C VAL A 98 0.50 -4.52 1.92
N ILE A 99 -0.58 -4.98 1.29
CA ILE A 99 -1.46 -6.02 1.82
C ILE A 99 -1.39 -7.21 0.86
N GLY A 100 -1.16 -8.41 1.40
CA GLY A 100 -1.02 -9.64 0.62
C GLY A 100 -2.21 -9.88 -0.31
N ALA A 101 -1.96 -10.18 -1.58
CA ALA A 101 -3.01 -10.52 -2.53
C ALA A 101 -3.72 -11.80 -2.11
N GLY A 102 -5.06 -11.80 -2.15
CA GLY A 102 -5.87 -12.94 -1.74
C GLY A 102 -5.73 -13.37 -0.28
N SER A 103 -5.26 -12.48 0.60
CA SER A 103 -5.04 -12.78 2.02
C SER A 103 -6.31 -12.67 2.87
N GLN A 104 -7.35 -11.96 2.39
CA GLN A 104 -8.55 -11.61 3.16
C GLN A 104 -9.74 -12.47 2.76
N SER A 105 -10.57 -12.90 3.72
CA SER A 105 -11.84 -13.61 3.45
C SER A 105 -13.00 -12.65 3.19
N VAL A 106 -13.00 -11.49 3.84
CA VAL A 106 -13.97 -10.40 3.62
C VAL A 106 -13.24 -9.08 3.43
N LEU A 107 -13.71 -8.29 2.48
CA LEU A 107 -13.27 -6.92 2.26
C LEU A 107 -14.47 -6.00 2.46
N PHE A 108 -14.45 -5.21 3.53
CA PHE A 108 -15.41 -4.16 3.79
C PHE A 108 -14.85 -2.85 3.25
N LEU A 109 -15.63 -2.15 2.42
CA LEU A 109 -15.23 -0.90 1.80
C LEU A 109 -16.34 0.12 1.99
N ASN A 110 -16.06 1.14 2.80
CA ASN A 110 -16.80 2.39 2.83
C ASN A 110 -15.82 3.54 2.51
N PRO A 111 -15.32 3.60 1.26
CA PRO A 111 -14.21 4.49 0.91
C PRO A 111 -14.60 5.96 1.04
N PRO A 112 -13.62 6.86 1.27
CA PRO A 112 -13.89 8.30 1.32
C PRO A 112 -14.47 8.79 -0.01
N TYR A 113 -15.41 9.72 0.07
CA TYR A 113 -16.14 10.24 -1.09
C TYR A 113 -15.46 11.48 -1.69
N GLY A 114 -15.23 11.47 -3.00
CA GLY A 114 -14.77 12.65 -3.71
C GLY A 114 -14.00 12.34 -5.00
N ASP A 115 -13.72 13.40 -5.73
CA ASP A 115 -12.85 13.38 -6.90
C ASP A 115 -11.42 13.73 -6.46
N THR A 116 -10.41 13.06 -7.03
CA THR A 116 -9.00 13.48 -6.86
C THR A 116 -8.65 14.77 -7.64
N VAL A 117 -9.64 15.33 -8.36
CA VAL A 117 -9.67 16.56 -9.20
C VAL A 117 -8.51 16.74 -10.18
N THR A 118 -8.85 16.81 -11.47
CA THR A 118 -8.31 17.82 -12.41
C THR A 118 -9.41 18.21 -13.40
N ASP A 119 -9.66 19.52 -13.54
CA ASP A 119 -10.75 20.10 -14.36
C ASP A 119 -10.57 19.93 -15.88
N GLN A 120 -9.54 19.22 -16.35
CA GLN A 120 -9.21 19.05 -17.78
C GLN A 120 -9.32 17.61 -18.31
N VAL A 121 -9.91 16.70 -17.53
CA VAL A 121 -9.95 15.27 -17.91
C VAL A 121 -11.28 14.90 -18.59
N GLU A 122 -11.25 14.03 -19.60
CA GLU A 122 -12.44 13.46 -20.26
C GLU A 122 -13.39 12.76 -19.26
N LYS A 123 -14.70 12.78 -19.52
CA LYS A 123 -15.75 12.29 -18.61
C LYS A 123 -15.51 10.84 -18.10
N GLN A 124 -15.10 9.92 -18.98
CA GLN A 124 -14.82 8.53 -18.58
C GLN A 124 -13.60 8.41 -17.65
N ALA A 125 -12.57 9.24 -17.87
CA ALA A 125 -11.39 9.25 -17.02
C ALA A 125 -11.67 9.94 -15.67
N ARG A 126 -12.60 10.90 -15.60
CA ARG A 126 -13.13 11.42 -14.32
C ARG A 126 -13.89 10.37 -13.52
N ASP A 127 -14.77 9.60 -14.17
CA ASP A 127 -15.55 8.54 -13.51
C ASP A 127 -14.64 7.46 -12.88
N MET A 128 -13.45 7.23 -13.44
CA MET A 128 -12.42 6.34 -12.89
C MET A 128 -11.42 7.02 -11.95
N ALA A 129 -11.39 8.36 -11.93
CA ALA A 129 -10.59 9.15 -11.00
C ALA A 129 -11.26 9.29 -9.61
N ARG A 130 -12.52 8.89 -9.49
CA ARG A 130 -13.26 8.88 -8.23
C ARG A 130 -12.58 8.01 -7.19
N LEU A 131 -12.44 8.54 -5.98
CA LEU A 131 -11.75 7.86 -4.88
C LEU A 131 -12.36 6.50 -4.57
N GLU A 132 -13.69 6.37 -4.59
CA GLU A 132 -14.37 5.11 -4.30
C GLU A 132 -14.00 4.01 -5.30
N VAL A 133 -13.85 4.38 -6.56
CA VAL A 133 -13.44 3.47 -7.63
C VAL A 133 -11.98 3.10 -7.44
N GLN A 134 -11.08 4.06 -7.22
CA GLN A 134 -9.65 3.80 -7.04
C GLN A 134 -9.37 2.92 -5.82
N PHE A 135 -10.02 3.20 -4.69
CA PHE A 135 -9.97 2.36 -3.49
C PHE A 135 -10.43 0.94 -3.81
N THR A 136 -11.60 0.78 -4.45
CA THR A 136 -12.10 -0.56 -4.80
C THR A 136 -11.15 -1.28 -5.76
N GLN A 137 -10.60 -0.59 -6.75
CA GLN A 137 -9.65 -1.18 -7.71
C GLN A 137 -8.34 -1.63 -7.04
N ARG A 138 -7.82 -0.81 -6.13
CA ARG A 138 -6.57 -1.09 -5.41
C ARG A 138 -6.73 -2.20 -4.38
N GLN A 139 -7.86 -2.25 -3.69
CA GLN A 139 -8.05 -3.10 -2.52
C GLN A 139 -8.71 -4.44 -2.84
N LEU A 140 -9.54 -4.55 -3.89
CA LEU A 140 -10.15 -5.83 -4.29
C LEU A 140 -9.15 -6.98 -4.57
N PRO A 141 -7.90 -6.74 -5.04
CA PRO A 141 -6.87 -7.77 -5.12
C PRO A 141 -6.53 -8.45 -3.78
N THR A 142 -6.67 -7.77 -2.64
CA THR A 142 -6.40 -8.33 -1.30
C THR A 142 -7.39 -9.42 -0.89
N LEU A 143 -8.63 -9.34 -1.38
CA LEU A 143 -9.68 -10.33 -1.15
C LEU A 143 -9.34 -11.65 -1.87
N LYS A 144 -9.51 -12.81 -1.23
CA LYS A 144 -9.27 -14.10 -1.88
C LYS A 144 -10.31 -14.43 -2.95
N ARG A 145 -10.00 -15.37 -3.84
CA ARG A 145 -11.03 -15.95 -4.72
C ARG A 145 -12.11 -16.58 -3.85
N ASP A 146 -13.38 -16.35 -4.21
CA ASP A 146 -14.56 -16.70 -3.43
C ASP A 146 -14.71 -16.00 -2.06
N GLY A 147 -13.84 -15.03 -1.75
CA GLY A 147 -14.06 -14.08 -0.66
C GLY A 147 -15.22 -13.14 -0.96
N VAL A 148 -15.77 -12.50 0.08
CA VAL A 148 -16.94 -11.61 -0.03
C VAL A 148 -16.51 -10.16 0.04
N LEU A 149 -16.93 -9.37 -0.95
CA LEU A 149 -16.86 -7.91 -0.91
C LEU A 149 -18.15 -7.36 -0.30
N ALA A 150 -18.03 -6.43 0.64
CA ALA A 150 -19.10 -5.55 1.10
C ALA A 150 -18.72 -4.10 0.79
N LEU A 151 -19.33 -3.55 -0.27
CA LEU A 151 -19.02 -2.21 -0.76
C LEU A 151 -20.18 -1.26 -0.48
N VAL A 152 -19.94 -0.25 0.34
CA VAL A 152 -20.87 0.84 0.68
C VAL A 152 -20.48 2.07 -0.11
N VAL A 153 -21.30 2.49 -1.06
CA VAL A 153 -21.04 3.67 -1.90
C VAL A 153 -22.32 4.46 -2.15
N PRO A 154 -22.23 5.77 -2.43
CA PRO A 154 -23.35 6.55 -2.92
C PRO A 154 -23.92 5.98 -4.22
N PHE A 155 -25.24 6.06 -4.44
CA PHE A 155 -25.85 5.64 -5.72
C PHE A 155 -25.11 6.21 -6.96
N PRO A 156 -24.76 7.51 -7.01
CA PRO A 156 -24.06 8.08 -8.17
C PRO A 156 -22.66 7.50 -8.42
N SER A 157 -22.06 6.78 -7.46
CA SER A 157 -20.77 6.10 -7.63
C SER A 157 -20.83 4.92 -8.60
N LEU A 158 -22.01 4.35 -8.82
CA LEU A 158 -22.26 3.25 -9.75
C LEU A 158 -22.30 3.74 -11.21
N THR A 159 -21.19 4.33 -11.67
CA THR A 159 -21.00 4.75 -13.07
C THR A 159 -20.93 3.52 -14.00
N PRO A 160 -21.24 3.66 -15.31
CA PRO A 160 -21.14 2.53 -16.24
C PRO A 160 -19.78 1.84 -16.23
N ALA A 161 -18.70 2.60 -16.09
CA ALA A 161 -17.35 2.07 -15.99
C ALA A 161 -17.13 1.27 -14.70
N PHE A 162 -17.63 1.75 -13.56
CA PHE A 162 -17.52 1.06 -12.29
C PHE A 162 -18.39 -0.20 -12.22
N CYS A 163 -19.64 -0.12 -12.70
CA CYS A 163 -20.55 -1.27 -12.79
C CYS A 163 -19.97 -2.39 -13.66
N ARG A 164 -19.36 -2.03 -14.80
CA ARG A 164 -18.63 -2.99 -15.65
C ARG A 164 -17.41 -3.57 -14.96
N TYR A 165 -16.67 -2.76 -14.20
CA TYR A 165 -15.52 -3.24 -13.41
C TYR A 165 -15.95 -4.29 -12.38
N LEU A 166 -17.02 -4.01 -11.63
CA LEU A 166 -17.57 -4.92 -10.62
C LEU A 166 -18.12 -6.20 -11.25
N SER A 167 -18.88 -6.12 -12.34
CA SER A 167 -19.48 -7.30 -12.99
C SER A 167 -18.44 -8.26 -13.59
N MET A 168 -17.24 -7.77 -13.93
CA MET A 168 -16.14 -8.62 -14.37
C MET A 168 -15.43 -9.37 -13.21
N ARG A 169 -15.71 -9.02 -11.95
CA ARG A 169 -14.95 -9.47 -10.78
C ARG A 169 -15.80 -10.07 -9.67
N LEU A 170 -17.11 -9.92 -9.75
CA LEU A 170 -18.04 -10.39 -8.75
C LEU A 170 -19.06 -11.33 -9.39
N ARG A 171 -19.44 -12.36 -8.65
CA ARG A 171 -20.59 -13.24 -8.92
C ARG A 171 -21.51 -13.29 -7.72
N LYS A 172 -22.75 -13.77 -7.92
CA LYS A 172 -23.78 -13.81 -6.86
C LYS A 172 -23.95 -12.43 -6.19
N VAL A 173 -24.08 -11.39 -7.01
CA VAL A 173 -24.17 -10.01 -6.51
C VAL A 173 -25.53 -9.80 -5.84
N GLN A 174 -25.52 -9.19 -4.66
CA GLN A 174 -26.72 -8.72 -3.97
C GLN A 174 -26.60 -7.23 -3.69
N VAL A 175 -27.71 -6.51 -3.77
CA VAL A 175 -27.73 -5.04 -3.67
C VAL A 175 -28.91 -4.62 -2.80
N PHE A 176 -28.68 -3.70 -1.87
CA PHE A 176 -29.74 -3.11 -1.03
C PHE A 176 -29.35 -1.70 -0.59
N PRO A 177 -30.33 -0.81 -0.37
CA PRO A 177 -30.03 0.53 0.14
C PRO A 177 -29.45 0.44 1.56
N ALA A 178 -28.56 1.38 1.91
CA ALA A 178 -28.17 1.57 3.30
C ALA A 178 -29.42 1.90 4.15
N ALA A 179 -29.41 1.50 5.42
CA ALA A 179 -30.56 1.66 6.31
C ALA A 179 -30.89 3.14 6.56
N THR A 180 -29.88 4.03 6.48
CA THR A 180 -30.08 5.47 6.61
C THR A 180 -30.05 6.16 5.25
N ASP A 181 -31.09 6.95 4.97
CA ASP A 181 -31.22 7.68 3.70
C ASP A 181 -30.33 8.94 3.61
N ARG A 182 -29.60 9.26 4.69
CA ARG A 182 -28.81 10.49 4.88
C ARG A 182 -27.79 10.72 3.76
N PHE A 183 -27.18 9.65 3.27
CA PHE A 183 -26.11 9.72 2.26
C PHE A 183 -26.49 9.10 0.92
N LYS A 184 -27.76 8.65 0.76
CA LYS A 184 -28.23 7.98 -0.47
C LYS A 184 -27.21 6.89 -0.89
N GLN A 185 -26.88 6.03 0.07
CA GLN A 185 -25.90 4.96 -0.09
C GLN A 185 -26.58 3.65 -0.46
N VAL A 186 -25.82 2.83 -1.18
CA VAL A 186 -26.17 1.47 -1.54
C VAL A 186 -25.05 0.54 -1.12
N VAL A 187 -25.45 -0.64 -0.66
CA VAL A 187 -24.55 -1.74 -0.35
C VAL A 187 -24.55 -2.71 -1.52
N VAL A 188 -23.37 -3.02 -2.03
CA VAL A 188 -23.12 -4.09 -3.01
C VAL A 188 -22.37 -5.21 -2.31
N LEU A 189 -23.01 -6.37 -2.17
CA LEU A 189 -22.37 -7.62 -1.75
C LEU A 189 -22.06 -8.49 -2.96
N GLY A 190 -20.91 -9.14 -2.99
CA GLY A 190 -20.58 -10.07 -4.07
C GLY A 190 -19.41 -10.97 -3.76
N ARG A 191 -19.36 -12.15 -4.39
CA ARG A 191 -18.21 -13.06 -4.29
C ARG A 191 -17.17 -12.74 -5.34
N LYS A 192 -15.90 -12.60 -4.93
CA LYS A 192 -14.81 -12.40 -5.87
C LYS A 192 -14.64 -13.61 -6.79
N ALA A 193 -14.75 -13.38 -8.08
CA ALA A 193 -14.58 -14.39 -9.13
C ALA A 193 -13.98 -13.75 -10.38
N ASP A 194 -13.39 -14.57 -11.27
CA ASP A 194 -13.04 -14.09 -12.60
C ASP A 194 -14.21 -14.35 -13.55
N MET A 195 -14.90 -13.27 -13.93
CA MET A 195 -16.08 -13.36 -14.79
C MET A 195 -15.76 -13.01 -16.25
N ARG A 196 -14.50 -12.82 -16.64
CA ARG A 196 -14.15 -12.30 -17.99
C ARG A 196 -14.44 -13.26 -19.15
N GLY A 197 -14.49 -14.56 -18.88
CA GLY A 197 -14.75 -15.58 -19.92
C GLY A 197 -16.10 -15.41 -20.61
N ASN A 198 -16.21 -15.85 -21.88
CA ASN A 198 -17.43 -15.71 -22.69
C ASN A 198 -18.64 -16.43 -22.07
N VAL A 199 -18.41 -17.53 -21.33
CA VAL A 199 -19.45 -18.29 -20.62
C VAL A 199 -20.24 -17.40 -19.64
N HIS A 200 -19.60 -16.37 -19.08
CA HIS A 200 -20.22 -15.47 -18.10
C HIS A 200 -20.82 -14.21 -18.73
N GLN A 201 -20.82 -14.06 -20.07
CA GLN A 201 -21.23 -12.82 -20.74
C GLN A 201 -22.65 -12.38 -20.36
N GLY A 202 -23.61 -13.32 -20.27
CA GLY A 202 -24.98 -13.03 -19.85
C GLY A 202 -25.06 -12.47 -18.43
N GLU A 203 -24.51 -13.20 -17.46
CA GLU A 203 -24.50 -12.81 -16.04
C GLU A 203 -23.76 -11.47 -15.81
N ARG A 204 -22.63 -11.27 -16.50
CA ARG A 204 -21.89 -10.01 -16.44
C ARG A 204 -22.71 -8.82 -16.94
N SER A 205 -23.37 -8.98 -18.09
CA SER A 205 -24.16 -7.90 -18.70
C SER A 205 -25.37 -7.57 -17.83
N GLN A 206 -26.07 -8.60 -17.32
CA GLN A 206 -27.20 -8.44 -16.41
C GLN A 206 -26.79 -7.73 -15.12
N THR A 207 -25.68 -8.14 -14.51
CA THR A 207 -25.15 -7.52 -13.28
C THR A 207 -24.75 -6.06 -13.53
N ALA A 208 -24.06 -5.77 -14.64
CA ALA A 208 -23.67 -4.41 -14.97
C ALA A 208 -24.90 -3.50 -15.20
N GLN A 209 -25.90 -3.98 -15.94
CA GLN A 209 -27.15 -3.25 -16.18
C GLN A 209 -27.92 -2.98 -14.89
N ALA A 210 -28.07 -4.00 -14.04
CA ALA A 210 -28.76 -3.85 -12.77
C ALA A 210 -28.06 -2.81 -11.88
N LEU A 211 -26.73 -2.88 -11.73
CA LEU A 211 -25.98 -1.89 -10.94
C LEU A 211 -26.09 -0.47 -11.53
N MET A 212 -26.15 -0.31 -12.86
CA MET A 212 -26.37 0.99 -13.49
C MET A 212 -27.75 1.57 -13.18
N HIS A 213 -28.82 0.78 -13.28
CA HIS A 213 -30.18 1.22 -12.93
C HIS A 213 -30.25 1.62 -11.45
N VAL A 214 -29.66 0.81 -10.57
CA VAL A 214 -29.53 1.15 -9.14
C VAL A 214 -28.81 2.48 -8.98
N GLY A 215 -27.68 2.70 -9.67
CA GLY A 215 -26.93 3.95 -9.62
C GLY A 215 -27.72 5.20 -10.06
N GLN A 216 -28.73 5.01 -10.91
CA GLN A 216 -29.65 6.06 -11.37
C GLN A 216 -30.82 6.30 -10.39
N GLY A 217 -30.88 5.54 -9.29
CA GLY A 217 -31.94 5.62 -8.29
C GLY A 217 -33.20 4.83 -8.66
N GLU A 218 -33.12 3.94 -9.65
CA GLU A 218 -34.24 3.06 -10.02
C GLU A 218 -34.42 1.92 -9.01
N SER A 219 -35.58 1.26 -9.05
CA SER A 219 -35.88 0.13 -8.17
C SER A 219 -34.88 -1.00 -8.35
N ILE A 220 -34.34 -1.50 -7.24
CA ILE A 220 -33.44 -2.66 -7.25
C ILE A 220 -34.24 -3.90 -7.67
N PRO A 221 -33.85 -4.63 -8.73
CA PRO A 221 -34.56 -5.83 -9.13
C PRO A 221 -34.56 -6.89 -8.02
N GLU A 222 -35.68 -7.60 -7.84
CA GLU A 222 -35.85 -8.56 -6.74
C GLU A 222 -34.77 -9.65 -6.71
N CYS A 223 -34.29 -10.08 -7.88
CA CYS A 223 -33.24 -11.10 -7.97
C CYS A 223 -31.89 -10.67 -7.36
N PHE A 224 -31.66 -9.38 -7.16
CA PHE A 224 -30.48 -8.84 -6.47
C PHE A 224 -30.74 -8.56 -4.98
N THR A 225 -32.00 -8.55 -4.50
CA THR A 225 -32.32 -8.32 -3.09
C THR A 225 -32.55 -9.63 -2.32
N THR A 226 -33.13 -10.63 -2.98
CA THR A 226 -33.59 -11.92 -2.42
C THR A 226 -32.58 -13.06 -2.53
N GLY A 227 -31.31 -12.77 -2.24
CA GLY A 227 -30.26 -13.80 -2.20
C GLY A 227 -30.08 -14.45 -0.81
N SER A 228 -29.65 -15.71 -0.81
CA SER A 228 -29.21 -16.42 0.40
C SER A 228 -28.01 -15.73 1.04
N ALA A 229 -27.78 -15.97 2.32
CA ALA A 229 -26.55 -15.53 2.96
C ALA A 229 -25.30 -16.09 2.25
N PHE A 230 -24.20 -15.34 2.32
CA PHE A 230 -22.91 -15.70 1.79
C PHE A 230 -22.15 -16.56 2.79
N GLU A 231 -21.94 -17.82 2.44
CA GLU A 231 -20.98 -18.64 3.17
C GLU A 231 -19.55 -18.15 2.91
N VAL A 232 -18.85 -17.72 3.95
CA VAL A 232 -17.47 -17.23 3.89
C VAL A 232 -16.54 -18.37 4.28
N THR A 233 -15.71 -18.79 3.33
CA THR A 233 -14.72 -19.86 3.52
C THR A 233 -13.44 -19.32 4.15
N PRO A 234 -12.72 -20.10 4.98
CA PRO A 234 -11.51 -19.63 5.67
C PRO A 234 -10.36 -19.34 4.70
N VAL A 235 -9.41 -18.53 5.13
CA VAL A 235 -8.11 -18.29 4.47
C VAL A 235 -7.07 -19.30 4.97
N ASP A 236 -5.94 -19.37 4.27
CA ASP A 236 -4.74 -20.04 4.79
C ASP A 236 -4.21 -19.25 6.01
N PRO A 237 -4.03 -19.89 7.18
CA PRO A 237 -3.51 -19.24 8.39
C PRO A 237 -2.06 -18.77 8.25
N ALA A 238 -1.33 -19.15 7.19
CA ALA A 238 0.03 -18.67 6.94
C ALA A 238 0.15 -17.15 7.03
N PRO A 239 1.28 -16.62 7.54
CA PRO A 239 1.53 -15.19 7.59
C PRO A 239 1.38 -14.54 6.22
N PHE A 240 0.81 -13.34 6.20
CA PHE A 240 0.68 -12.53 4.99
C PHE A 240 1.29 -11.14 5.23
N ARG A 241 1.59 -10.43 4.15
CA ARG A 241 2.11 -9.06 4.26
C ARG A 241 0.99 -8.11 4.67
N PHE A 242 1.24 -7.35 5.73
CA PHE A 242 0.39 -6.25 6.19
C PHE A 242 1.31 -5.16 6.70
N GLU A 243 1.80 -4.33 5.77
CA GLU A 243 2.96 -3.47 6.00
C GLU A 243 2.70 -2.05 5.46
N MET A 244 3.34 -1.09 6.10
CA MET A 244 3.44 0.29 5.62
C MET A 244 4.70 0.48 4.78
N VAL A 245 4.61 1.20 3.66
CA VAL A 245 5.74 1.43 2.76
C VAL A 245 6.51 2.71 3.11
N ARG A 246 5.81 3.74 3.60
CA ARG A 246 6.39 5.06 3.88
C ARG A 246 6.05 5.53 5.30
N PRO A 247 6.75 5.02 6.32
CA PRO A 247 6.59 5.53 7.67
C PRO A 247 7.07 6.97 7.79
N ASP A 248 6.35 7.76 8.57
CA ASP A 248 6.82 9.07 9.01
C ASP A 248 7.98 8.92 10.03
N ALA A 249 8.67 10.02 10.32
CA ALA A 249 9.84 9.99 11.21
C ALA A 249 9.49 9.48 12.62
N ARG A 250 8.30 9.82 13.15
CA ARG A 250 7.86 9.39 14.48
C ARG A 250 7.51 7.91 14.48
N GLN A 251 6.83 7.42 13.45
CA GLN A 251 6.51 5.99 13.28
C GLN A 251 7.78 5.16 13.20
N LEU A 252 8.77 5.65 12.46
CA LEU A 252 10.05 4.99 12.33
C LEU A 252 10.80 4.97 13.67
N GLU A 253 10.83 6.08 14.40
CA GLU A 253 11.43 6.18 15.74
C GLU A 253 10.76 5.19 16.71
N GLN A 254 9.42 5.17 16.77
CA GLN A 254 8.66 4.22 17.59
C GLN A 254 8.98 2.76 17.23
N ALA A 255 9.05 2.43 15.94
CA ALA A 255 9.39 1.09 15.49
C ALA A 255 10.84 0.70 15.87
N PHE A 256 11.78 1.65 15.79
CA PHE A 256 13.16 1.44 16.24
C PHE A 256 13.27 1.27 17.75
N GLU A 257 12.53 2.04 18.54
CA GLU A 257 12.51 1.89 20.00
C GLU A 257 11.94 0.52 20.41
N ALA A 258 10.82 0.12 19.82
CA ALA A 258 10.13 -1.13 20.13
C ALA A 258 10.93 -2.37 19.72
N HIS A 259 11.58 -2.35 18.56
CA HIS A 259 12.20 -3.54 17.97
C HIS A 259 13.72 -3.49 17.87
N GLN A 260 14.36 -2.35 18.17
CA GLN A 260 15.80 -2.12 18.03
C GLN A 260 16.33 -2.35 16.60
N GLY A 261 15.44 -2.41 15.62
CA GLY A 261 15.74 -2.71 14.22
C GLY A 261 16.58 -3.99 14.04
N LEU A 262 17.53 -3.95 13.12
CA LEU A 262 18.44 -5.08 12.85
C LEU A 262 19.70 -5.06 13.74
N TRP A 263 19.84 -4.09 14.65
CA TRP A 263 21.04 -3.93 15.47
C TRP A 263 21.35 -5.14 16.37
N PRO A 264 20.38 -5.80 17.03
CA PRO A 264 20.65 -7.00 17.82
C PRO A 264 21.25 -8.14 16.98
N SER A 265 20.90 -8.19 15.70
CA SER A 265 21.39 -9.19 14.74
C SER A 265 22.56 -8.70 13.89
N PHE A 266 23.14 -7.53 14.20
CA PHE A 266 24.17 -6.90 13.38
C PHE A 266 25.35 -7.84 13.12
N THR A 267 25.85 -8.50 14.17
CA THR A 267 26.97 -9.43 14.04
C THR A 267 26.65 -10.60 13.12
N MET A 268 25.44 -11.18 13.20
CA MET A 268 25.02 -12.29 12.35
C MET A 268 24.90 -11.84 10.89
N GLN A 269 24.24 -10.71 10.63
CA GLN A 269 23.99 -10.21 9.28
C GLN A 269 25.27 -9.73 8.58
N PHE A 270 26.18 -9.10 9.34
CA PHE A 270 27.42 -8.52 8.82
C PHE A 270 28.67 -9.36 9.11
N ALA A 271 28.55 -10.59 9.62
CA ALA A 271 29.68 -11.48 9.92
C ALA A 271 30.62 -11.67 8.72
N LYS A 272 30.07 -11.73 7.49
CA LYS A 272 30.88 -11.86 6.27
C LYS A 272 31.83 -10.68 6.03
N ALA A 273 31.52 -9.48 6.55
CA ALA A 273 32.40 -8.32 6.45
C ALA A 273 33.62 -8.40 7.39
N ARG A 274 33.61 -9.29 8.40
CA ARG A 274 34.77 -9.49 9.29
C ARG A 274 35.91 -10.29 8.65
N HIS A 275 35.68 -11.00 7.55
CA HIS A 275 36.66 -11.93 6.96
C HIS A 275 37.75 -11.29 6.09
N ARG A 276 37.96 -9.98 6.17
CA ARG A 276 39.20 -9.38 5.68
C ARG A 276 39.97 -8.83 6.86
N GLU A 277 40.65 -9.70 7.58
CA GLU A 277 41.84 -9.26 8.30
C GLU A 277 42.79 -8.69 7.24
N VAL A 278 42.88 -7.36 7.18
CA VAL A 278 43.88 -6.70 6.34
C VAL A 278 45.24 -7.12 6.91
N PRO A 279 46.10 -7.81 6.13
CA PRO A 279 47.40 -8.24 6.63
C PRO A 279 48.15 -7.05 7.20
N ARG A 280 48.70 -7.17 8.41
CA ARG A 280 49.52 -6.11 8.99
C ARG A 280 50.90 -6.17 8.35
N PRO A 281 51.29 -5.19 7.53
CA PRO A 281 52.60 -5.20 6.90
C PRO A 281 53.70 -5.04 7.96
N LEU A 282 54.80 -5.78 7.81
CA LEU A 282 55.95 -5.72 8.73
C LEU A 282 56.63 -4.34 8.75
N ARG A 283 56.42 -3.54 7.70
CA ARG A 283 56.93 -2.17 7.59
C ARG A 283 55.77 -1.20 7.36
N ARG A 284 55.89 0.00 7.92
CA ARG A 284 54.93 1.10 7.69
C ARG A 284 54.78 1.37 6.20
N LEU A 285 53.54 1.37 5.72
CA LEU A 285 53.21 1.73 4.34
C LEU A 285 53.57 3.19 4.07
N SER A 286 54.18 3.44 2.91
CA SER A 286 54.40 4.81 2.42
C SER A 286 53.08 5.45 1.97
N PRO A 287 53.03 6.79 1.81
CA PRO A 287 51.84 7.47 1.29
C PRO A 287 51.34 6.89 -0.04
N TRP A 288 52.26 6.50 -0.95
CA TRP A 288 51.90 5.89 -2.23
C TRP A 288 51.15 4.56 -2.07
N HIS A 289 51.64 3.69 -1.16
CA HIS A 289 50.97 2.42 -0.89
C HIS A 289 49.57 2.62 -0.31
N LEU A 290 49.40 3.62 0.56
CA LEU A 290 48.11 3.97 1.15
C LEU A 290 47.14 4.50 0.08
N SER A 291 47.59 5.41 -0.78
CA SER A 291 46.77 5.95 -1.88
C SER A 291 46.32 4.86 -2.84
N LEU A 292 47.22 3.95 -3.23
CA LEU A 292 46.90 2.83 -4.12
C LEU A 292 45.91 1.84 -3.47
N SER A 293 46.12 1.51 -2.19
CA SER A 293 45.25 0.57 -1.47
C SER A 293 43.87 1.17 -1.20
N LEU A 294 43.80 2.48 -0.95
CA LEU A 294 42.55 3.21 -0.85
C LEU A 294 41.84 3.22 -2.20
N ALA A 295 42.52 3.60 -3.29
CA ALA A 295 41.95 3.55 -4.64
C ALA A 295 41.45 2.14 -5.02
N ALA A 296 42.17 1.09 -4.63
CA ALA A 296 41.78 -0.31 -4.85
C ALA A 296 40.63 -0.80 -3.93
N GLY A 297 40.10 0.06 -3.05
CA GLY A 297 39.03 -0.27 -2.11
C GLY A 297 39.40 -1.27 -1.01
N GLN A 298 40.70 -1.43 -0.74
CA GLN A 298 41.24 -2.31 0.30
C GLN A 298 41.32 -1.63 1.67
N ILE A 299 41.32 -0.29 1.68
CA ILE A 299 41.32 0.51 2.92
C ILE A 299 39.94 1.14 3.11
N ALA A 300 39.39 0.92 4.30
CA ALA A 300 38.23 1.62 4.82
C ALA A 300 38.45 1.92 6.31
N GLY A 301 37.89 3.01 6.81
CA GLY A 301 38.05 3.35 8.22
C GLY A 301 37.61 4.76 8.57
N LYS A 302 37.55 5.00 9.89
CA LYS A 302 37.27 6.32 10.47
C LYS A 302 38.52 7.19 10.34
N VAL A 303 38.37 8.36 9.72
CA VAL A 303 39.39 9.41 9.63
C VAL A 303 38.89 10.66 10.33
N VAL A 304 39.81 11.39 10.96
CA VAL A 304 39.52 12.65 11.64
C VAL A 304 40.38 13.72 10.98
N SER A 305 39.81 14.89 10.73
CA SER A 305 40.53 16.04 10.17
C SER A 305 41.64 16.51 11.12
N ASN A 306 42.65 17.18 10.58
CA ASN A 306 43.80 17.66 11.36
C ASN A 306 43.40 18.63 12.49
N ASP A 307 42.31 19.38 12.29
CA ASP A 307 41.75 20.30 13.29
C ASP A 307 40.79 19.60 14.28
N GLY A 308 40.58 18.28 14.14
CA GLY A 308 39.72 17.47 15.01
C GLY A 308 38.22 17.71 14.82
N LYS A 309 37.81 18.66 13.97
CA LYS A 309 36.42 19.11 13.86
C LYS A 309 35.54 18.21 13.01
N ARG A 310 36.15 17.43 12.11
CA ARG A 310 35.43 16.63 11.13
C ARG A 310 35.85 15.17 11.21
N THR A 311 34.87 14.29 11.27
CA THR A 311 35.06 12.84 11.31
C THR A 311 34.33 12.19 10.16
N LEU A 312 35.05 11.48 9.29
CA LEU A 312 34.47 10.73 8.18
C LEU A 312 34.71 9.23 8.35
N LEU A 313 33.73 8.40 7.99
CA LEU A 313 33.96 6.99 7.69
C LEU A 313 34.21 6.84 6.19
N VAL A 314 35.45 6.55 5.80
CA VAL A 314 35.86 6.53 4.41
C VAL A 314 35.95 5.11 3.89
N LYS A 315 35.54 4.91 2.63
CA LYS A 315 35.76 3.71 1.85
C LYS A 315 36.20 4.11 0.44
N GLY A 316 37.38 3.66 0.05
CA GLY A 316 37.84 3.83 -1.31
C GLY A 316 37.24 2.81 -2.28
N GLY A 317 37.36 3.08 -3.56
CA GLY A 317 36.91 2.22 -4.64
C GLY A 317 37.37 2.74 -5.99
N THR A 318 37.06 2.00 -7.05
CA THR A 318 37.31 2.41 -8.43
C THR A 318 36.00 2.52 -9.19
N GLN A 319 35.90 3.54 -10.03
CA GLN A 319 34.80 3.71 -10.96
C GLN A 319 35.32 3.55 -12.38
N LYS A 320 34.67 2.68 -13.15
CA LYS A 320 34.90 2.55 -14.59
C LYS A 320 34.24 3.74 -15.31
N VAL A 321 35.03 4.50 -16.04
CA VAL A 321 34.60 5.65 -16.84
C VAL A 321 35.04 5.42 -18.28
N GLN A 322 34.13 5.60 -19.23
CA GLN A 322 34.46 5.47 -20.65
C GLN A 322 34.93 6.82 -21.20
N ARG A 323 36.10 6.83 -21.82
CA ARG A 323 36.63 8.00 -22.51
C ARG A 323 36.67 7.71 -24.01
N THR A 324 35.90 8.47 -24.76
CA THR A 324 35.94 8.42 -26.22
C THR A 324 37.04 9.34 -26.73
N VAL A 325 38.01 8.78 -27.44
CA VAL A 325 39.04 9.54 -28.15
C VAL A 325 38.77 9.41 -29.64
N THR A 326 38.44 10.55 -30.26
CA THR A 326 38.22 10.63 -31.71
C THR A 326 39.48 11.17 -32.34
N ASN A 327 40.19 10.32 -33.09
CA ASN A 327 41.30 10.77 -33.95
C ASN A 327 40.76 10.91 -35.37
N ILE A 328 41.01 12.07 -35.96
CA ILE A 328 40.64 12.37 -37.35
C ILE A 328 41.93 12.31 -38.16
N ASP A 329 42.02 11.32 -39.05
CA ASP A 329 43.08 11.25 -40.06
C ASP A 329 42.51 11.71 -41.41
N GLN A 330 43.36 12.12 -42.36
CA GLN A 330 42.95 12.80 -43.61
C GLN A 330 41.91 12.04 -44.47
N HIS A 331 41.65 10.76 -44.21
CA HIS A 331 40.67 9.94 -44.94
C HIS A 331 39.66 9.17 -44.05
N GLN A 332 39.74 9.23 -42.72
CA GLN A 332 38.79 8.52 -41.83
C GLN A 332 38.76 9.06 -40.40
N THR A 333 37.58 9.03 -39.77
CA THR A 333 37.40 9.33 -38.34
C THR A 333 37.36 8.03 -37.55
N ILE A 334 38.36 7.78 -36.71
CA ILE A 334 38.41 6.61 -35.83
C ILE A 334 37.99 7.04 -34.42
N THR A 335 36.83 6.55 -34.00
CA THR A 335 36.32 6.76 -32.63
C THR A 335 36.69 5.57 -31.77
N THR A 336 37.68 5.73 -30.89
CA THR A 336 38.10 4.68 -29.95
C THR A 336 37.49 4.93 -28.58
N THR A 337 36.72 3.98 -28.07
CA THR A 337 36.21 4.02 -26.69
C THR A 337 37.20 3.31 -25.79
N VAL A 338 37.82 4.04 -24.86
CA VAL A 338 38.79 3.50 -23.91
C VAL A 338 38.16 3.44 -22.53
N ASP A 339 38.19 2.26 -21.92
CA ASP A 339 37.80 2.07 -20.53
C ASP A 339 38.90 2.62 -19.60
N GLN A 340 38.57 3.64 -18.80
CA GLN A 340 39.46 4.24 -17.81
C GLN A 340 38.94 3.99 -16.40
N PHE A 341 39.77 3.48 -15.50
CA PHE A 341 39.41 3.31 -14.08
C PHE A 341 39.89 4.53 -13.28
N LYS A 342 38.96 5.30 -12.72
CA LYS A 342 39.27 6.43 -11.84
C LYS A 342 39.12 6.00 -10.37
N PRO A 343 40.08 6.35 -9.49
CA PRO A 343 39.88 6.24 -8.05
C PRO A 343 38.65 7.04 -7.62
N LEU A 344 37.89 6.51 -6.68
CA LEU A 344 36.72 7.16 -6.10
C LEU A 344 36.75 6.90 -4.59
N ILE A 345 36.73 7.96 -3.80
CA ILE A 345 36.70 7.83 -2.35
C ILE A 345 35.33 8.34 -1.86
N ARG A 346 34.60 7.49 -1.15
CA ARG A 346 33.32 7.87 -0.52
C ARG A 346 33.52 8.00 0.98
N GLY A 347 33.12 9.13 1.55
CA GLY A 347 33.06 9.38 2.98
C GLY A 347 31.62 9.47 3.45
N LEU A 348 31.32 8.87 4.61
CA LEU A 348 30.11 9.14 5.37
C LEU A 348 30.46 10.11 6.49
N GLU A 349 29.75 11.23 6.58
CA GLU A 349 29.94 12.22 7.64
C GLU A 349 29.47 11.67 8.99
N LEU A 350 30.39 11.58 9.95
CA LEU A 350 30.11 11.11 11.31
C LEU A 350 30.23 12.22 12.35
N THR A 351 30.54 13.45 11.95
CA THR A 351 30.55 14.59 12.85
C THR A 351 29.12 14.88 13.33
N PRO A 352 28.86 14.95 14.64
CA PRO A 352 27.55 15.36 15.14
C PRO A 352 27.17 16.75 14.64
N GLY A 353 25.98 16.88 14.07
CA GLY A 353 25.49 18.14 13.48
C GLY A 353 24.56 17.88 12.30
N GLU A 354 24.19 18.94 11.57
CA GLU A 354 23.24 18.87 10.45
C GLU A 354 23.73 18.02 9.27
N SER A 355 25.05 17.88 9.12
CA SER A 355 25.65 17.09 8.05
C SER A 355 25.84 15.61 8.41
N PHE A 356 25.50 15.19 9.64
CA PHE A 356 25.65 13.79 10.06
C PHE A 356 24.90 12.84 9.11
N GLY A 357 25.60 11.83 8.61
CA GLY A 357 25.08 10.86 7.65
C GLY A 357 25.14 11.30 6.18
N GLN A 358 25.60 12.51 5.87
CA GLN A 358 25.78 12.92 4.46
C GLN A 358 26.90 12.13 3.79
N ILE A 359 26.70 11.82 2.49
CA ILE A 359 27.71 11.17 1.66
C ILE A 359 28.55 12.24 0.97
N VAL A 360 29.86 12.18 1.20
CA VAL A 360 30.87 13.01 0.56
C VAL A 360 31.59 12.17 -0.48
N VAL A 361 31.71 12.69 -1.70
CA VAL A 361 32.52 12.08 -2.75
C VAL A 361 33.80 12.89 -2.91
N ILE A 362 34.94 12.21 -2.82
CA ILE A 362 36.27 12.77 -3.01
C ILE A 362 36.83 12.11 -4.27
N GLU A 363 37.02 12.91 -5.32
CA GLU A 363 37.53 12.49 -6.63
C GLU A 363 39.02 12.83 -6.81
#